data_AF-A0A3D0HIQ8-F1
#
_entry.id   AF-A0A3D0HIQ8-F1
#
_cell.length_a   1.000
_cell.length_b   1.000
_cell.length_c   1.000
_cell.angle_alpha   90.00
_cell.angle_beta   90.00
_cell.angle_gamma   90.00
#
_symmetry.space_group_name_H-M   'P 1'
#
loop_
_entity.id
_entity.type
_entity.pdbx_description
1 polymer ?
#
loop_
_entity_poly.entity_id
_entity_poly.type
_entity_poly.pdbx_seq_one_letter_code
_entity_poly.pdbx_strand_id
1 'polypeptide(L)'
;MAMTWTEANLAVTAPGQIFELVDAEVFGIKTQVFKNAPAHLGQVFAGARGHGEKTFLVYEGETYTFTQAMDQIDALSNLLVNT
;
A
#
# COMPACT_ATOMS: atom_id res chain seq x y z
N MET A 1 4.25 -3.23 -30.71
CA MET A 1 4.34 -4.61 -30.19
C MET A 1 4.04 -4.57 -28.70
N ALA A 2 3.47 -5.64 -28.14
CA ALA A 2 3.29 -5.74 -26.69
C ALA A 2 4.64 -6.00 -26.01
N MET A 3 4.79 -5.52 -24.77
CA MET A 3 5.96 -5.83 -23.93
C MET A 3 5.98 -7.31 -23.58
N THR A 4 7.17 -7.89 -23.49
CA THR A 4 7.38 -9.16 -22.80
C THR A 4 7.12 -9.00 -21.30
N TRP A 5 6.94 -10.12 -20.60
CA TRP A 5 6.76 -10.11 -19.14
C TRP A 5 7.93 -9.41 -18.42
N THR A 6 9.17 -9.68 -18.85
CA THR A 6 10.37 -9.09 -18.24
C THR A 6 10.44 -7.59 -18.48
N GLU A 7 10.15 -7.13 -19.69
CA GLU A 7 10.11 -5.70 -20.01
C GLU A 7 9.03 -4.99 -19.20
N ALA A 8 7.84 -5.57 -19.07
CA ALA A 8 6.76 -5.00 -18.28
C ALA A 8 7.12 -4.92 -16.78
N ASN A 9 7.80 -5.93 -16.24
CA ASN A 9 8.26 -5.93 -14.86
C ASN A 9 9.33 -4.84 -14.64
N LEU A 10 10.34 -4.77 -15.51
CA LEU A 10 11.40 -3.76 -15.42
C LEU A 10 10.88 -2.33 -15.59
N ALA A 11 9.84 -2.14 -16.41
CA ALA A 11 9.21 -0.84 -16.60
C ALA A 11 8.69 -0.22 -15.30
N VAL A 12 8.43 -1.02 -14.25
CA VAL A 12 7.97 -0.51 -12.96
C VAL A 12 8.92 -0.81 -11.79
N THR A 13 9.85 -1.76 -11.93
CA THR A 13 10.75 -2.19 -10.83
C THR A 13 12.23 -1.84 -11.00
N ALA A 14 12.65 -1.36 -12.17
CA ALA A 14 14.03 -0.94 -12.40
C ALA A 14 14.42 0.28 -11.53
N PRO A 15 15.74 0.56 -11.38
CA PRO A 15 16.20 1.76 -10.69
C PRO A 15 15.52 3.04 -11.22
N GLY A 16 15.01 3.87 -10.29
CA GLY A 16 14.29 5.10 -10.60
C GLY A 16 12.79 4.92 -10.91
N GLN A 17 12.27 3.69 -10.93
CA GLN A 17 10.83 3.45 -11.14
C GLN A 17 10.03 3.43 -9.83
N ILE A 18 8.71 3.53 -9.95
CA ILE A 18 7.79 3.66 -8.82
C ILE A 18 7.89 2.49 -7.82
N PHE A 19 8.18 1.28 -8.31
CA PHE A 19 8.38 0.08 -7.51
C PHE A 19 9.83 -0.41 -7.59
N GLU A 20 10.80 0.52 -7.63
CA GLU A 20 12.23 0.20 -7.59
C GLU A 20 12.54 -0.85 -6.52
N LEU A 21 13.14 -1.97 -6.93
CA LEU A 21 13.53 -3.06 -6.05
C LEU A 21 14.97 -2.90 -5.57
N VAL A 22 15.18 -3.10 -4.27
CA VAL A 22 16.50 -3.17 -3.63
C VAL A 22 16.59 -4.41 -2.74
N ASP A 23 17.80 -4.90 -2.53
CA ASP A 23 18.06 -5.96 -1.56
C ASP A 23 18.09 -5.38 -0.14
N ALA A 24 17.36 -6.01 0.78
CA ALA A 24 17.40 -5.71 2.21
C ALA A 24 17.41 -6.98 3.04
N GLU A 25 17.79 -6.87 4.30
CA GLU A 25 17.65 -7.95 5.28
C GLU A 25 16.35 -7.75 6.07
N VAL A 26 15.45 -8.72 5.97
CA VAL A 26 14.14 -8.70 6.65
C VAL A 26 14.10 -9.91 7.57
N PHE A 27 14.11 -9.68 8.88
CA PHE A 27 14.15 -10.74 9.89
C PHE A 27 15.30 -11.76 9.67
N GLY A 28 16.48 -11.29 9.26
CA GLY A 28 17.65 -12.14 8.98
C GLY A 28 17.66 -12.78 7.59
N ILE A 29 16.65 -12.52 6.75
CA ILE A 29 16.50 -13.13 5.42
C ILE A 29 16.74 -12.06 4.35
N LYS A 30 17.68 -12.34 3.44
CA LYS A 30 17.90 -11.49 2.26
C LYS A 30 16.64 -11.51 1.37
N THR A 31 16.03 -10.34 1.22
CA THR A 31 14.72 -10.16 0.58
C THR A 31 14.76 -8.96 -0.35
N GLN A 32 14.13 -9.07 -1.53
CA GLN A 32 13.90 -7.91 -2.37
C GLN A 32 12.71 -7.11 -1.82
N VAL A 33 12.93 -5.81 -1.59
CA VAL A 33 11.92 -4.89 -1.07
C VAL A 33 11.77 -3.70 -2.02
N PHE A 34 10.60 -3.08 -1.99
CA PHE A 34 10.40 -1.81 -2.69
C PHE A 34 11.09 -0.68 -1.92
N LYS A 35 12.06 -0.04 -2.58
CA LYS A 35 12.84 1.08 -2.01
C LYS A 35 11.96 2.22 -1.51
N ASN A 36 10.87 2.49 -2.23
CA ASN A 36 9.97 3.60 -1.96
C ASN A 36 8.73 3.17 -1.16
N ALA A 37 8.73 1.98 -0.56
CA ALA A 37 7.62 1.53 0.29
C ALA A 37 7.47 2.46 1.50
N PRO A 38 6.23 2.81 1.90
CA PRO A 38 5.99 3.50 3.16
C PRO A 38 6.51 2.70 4.35
N ALA A 39 7.00 3.40 5.38
CA ALA A 39 7.68 2.77 6.52
C ALA A 39 6.73 1.94 7.41
N HIS A 40 5.44 2.25 7.38
CA HIS A 40 4.40 1.54 8.14
C HIS A 40 3.02 1.77 7.52
N LEU A 41 2.05 0.92 7.88
CA LEU A 41 0.68 0.97 7.35
C LEU A 41 -0.01 2.33 7.58
N GLY A 42 0.28 3.03 8.68
CA GLY A 42 -0.24 4.38 8.90
C GLY A 42 0.04 5.36 7.74
N GLN A 43 1.21 5.29 7.10
CA GLN A 43 1.51 6.12 5.93
C GLN A 43 0.72 5.70 4.68
N VAL A 44 0.43 4.40 4.53
CA VAL A 44 -0.43 3.89 3.45
C VAL A 44 -1.84 4.47 3.61
N PHE A 45 -2.41 4.40 4.81
CA PHE A 45 -3.73 4.97 5.09
C PHE A 45 -3.75 6.49 4.94
N ALA A 46 -2.68 7.20 5.31
CA ALA A 46 -2.57 8.63 5.08
C ALA A 46 -2.70 8.98 3.59
N GLY A 47 -2.02 8.23 2.71
CA GLY A 47 -2.17 8.38 1.26
C GLY A 47 -3.57 8.04 0.76
N ALA A 48 -4.20 7.00 1.34
CA ALA A 48 -5.53 6.54 0.97
C ALA A 48 -6.61 7.63 1.15
N ARG A 49 -6.43 8.55 2.10
CA ARG A 49 -7.36 9.67 2.35
C ARG A 49 -7.55 10.59 1.14
N GLY A 50 -6.57 10.65 0.23
CA GLY A 50 -6.69 11.44 -1.00
C GLY A 50 -7.77 10.96 -1.97
N HIS A 51 -8.35 9.77 -1.77
CA HIS A 51 -9.40 9.22 -2.61
C HIS A 51 -10.83 9.62 -2.19
N GLY A 52 -11.03 10.13 -0.97
CA GLY A 52 -12.31 10.68 -0.48
C GLY A 52 -13.50 9.73 -0.64
N GLU A 53 -14.54 10.17 -1.34
CA GLU A 53 -15.78 9.41 -1.51
C GLU A 53 -15.72 8.30 -2.58
N LYS A 54 -14.54 7.97 -3.12
CA LYS A 54 -14.38 6.81 -4.00
C LYS A 54 -14.65 5.52 -3.23
N THR A 55 -15.12 4.49 -3.92
CA THR A 55 -15.28 3.15 -3.35
C THR A 55 -13.94 2.57 -2.91
N PHE A 56 -13.87 2.12 -1.66
CA PHE A 56 -12.71 1.46 -1.06
C PHE A 56 -12.90 -0.05 -0.92
N LEU A 57 -14.02 -0.48 -0.34
CA LEU A 57 -14.32 -1.88 -0.05
C LEU A 57 -15.74 -2.20 -0.54
N VAL A 58 -15.88 -3.30 -1.26
CA VAL A 58 -17.18 -3.93 -1.56
C VAL A 58 -17.12 -5.34 -1.01
N TYR A 59 -17.91 -5.62 0.01
CA TYR A 59 -17.89 -6.91 0.69
C TYR A 59 -19.28 -7.25 1.24
N GLU A 60 -19.75 -8.46 0.98
CA GLU A 60 -21.05 -8.99 1.47
C GLU A 60 -22.26 -8.06 1.26
N GLY A 61 -22.30 -7.33 0.15
CA GLY A 61 -23.39 -6.40 -0.17
C GLY A 61 -23.24 -5.01 0.46
N GLU A 62 -22.20 -4.79 1.27
CA GLU A 62 -21.83 -3.48 1.77
C GLU A 62 -20.80 -2.81 0.86
N THR A 63 -20.84 -1.49 0.82
CA THR A 63 -19.85 -0.67 0.11
C THR A 63 -19.42 0.47 1.00
N TYR A 64 -18.12 0.60 1.19
CA TYR A 64 -17.51 1.68 1.97
C TYR A 64 -16.73 2.61 1.05
N THR A 65 -16.82 3.91 1.29
CA THR A 65 -15.92 4.90 0.70
C THR A 65 -14.58 4.92 1.43
N PHE A 66 -13.55 5.53 0.83
CA PHE A 66 -12.26 5.71 1.51
C PHE A 66 -12.45 6.52 2.80
N THR A 67 -13.26 7.59 2.79
CA THR A 67 -13.58 8.37 3.99
C THR A 67 -14.13 7.47 5.11
N GLN A 68 -15.19 6.71 4.82
CA GLN A 68 -15.82 5.82 5.81
C GLN A 68 -14.85 4.76 6.36
N ALA A 69 -14.04 4.17 5.49
CA ALA A 69 -13.05 3.19 5.92
C ALA A 69 -11.97 3.81 6.81
N MET A 70 -11.48 5.01 6.49
CA MET A 70 -10.45 5.68 7.29
C MET A 70 -10.98 6.08 8.68
N ASP A 71 -12.23 6.55 8.78
CA ASP A 71 -12.85 6.85 10.07
C ASP A 71 -12.88 5.63 11.00
N GLN A 72 -13.23 4.46 10.46
CA GLN A 72 -13.26 3.20 11.22
C GLN A 72 -11.85 2.72 11.60
N ILE A 73 -10.89 2.85 10.70
CA ILE A 73 -9.48 2.49 10.95
C ILE A 73 -8.90 3.37 12.07
N ASP A 74 -9.19 4.67 12.06
CA ASP A 74 -8.69 5.60 13.07
C ASP A 74 -9.30 5.31 14.44
N ALA A 75 -10.61 5.05 14.49
CA ALA A 75 -11.30 4.67 15.72
C ALA A 75 -10.72 3.37 16.32
N LEU A 76 -10.54 2.33 15.51
CA LEU A 76 -9.96 1.06 15.95
C LEU A 76 -8.50 1.21 16.39
N SER A 77 -7.70 1.97 15.62
CA SER A 77 -6.29 2.20 15.97
C SER A 77 -6.15 2.93 17.30
N ASN A 78 -6.99 3.94 17.55
CA ASN A 78 -7.00 4.64 18.82
C ASN A 78 -7.39 3.72 19.99
N LEU A 79 -8.38 2.85 19.79
CA LEU A 79 -8.76 1.84 20.78
C LEU A 79 -7.57 0.93 21.13
N LEU A 80 -6.92 0.34 20.13
CA LEU A 80 -5.82 -0.61 20.34
C LEU A 80 -4.58 -0.02 21.04
N VAL A 81 -4.38 1.30 20.94
CA VAL A 81 -3.21 1.98 21.51
C VAL A 81 -3.49 2.60 22.87
N ASN A 82 -4.71 3.11 23.09
CA ASN A 82 -5.04 3.96 24.24
C ASN A 82 -6.02 3.34 25.24
N THR A 83 -6.37 2.05 25.10
CA THR A 83 -7.05 1.27 26.15
C THR A 83 -6.16 0.18 26.68
#